data_AF-A0A656KMB1-F1
#
_entry.id   AF-A0A656KMB1-F1
#
_cell.length_a   1.000
_cell.length_b   1.000
_cell.length_c   1.000
_cell.angle_alpha   90.00
_cell.angle_beta   90.00
_cell.angle_gamma   90.00
#
_symmetry.space_group_name_H-M   'P 1'
#
loop_
_entity.id
_entity.type
_entity.pdbx_description
1 polymer ?
#
loop_
_entity_poly.entity_id
_entity_poly.type
_entity_poly.pdbx_seq_one_letter_code
_entity_poly.pdbx_strand_id
1 'polypeptide(L)'
;MLTEAVTTENIGLWTPETGYYEQSTTDIWRCICVCVQRALSQHNIDPGTIRGIGFDATCSLAVFAHDTDEPVCVTGPNFVNDGNDRNVILWLDHRPVEETATINSTEHNLLRYVGGKMSIEMEIPKVLWLKNHMPAELFDRCKFYDLADALTHIATGNESRSYCSTVCKQGFVPVGVDGSVKGWQEDFYEKIGLGDLTKDNFKRMGGVDGVVSRFILE
;
A
#
# COMPACT_ATOMS: atom_id res chain seq x y z
N MET A 1 -22.26 9.06 -18.97
CA MET A 1 -22.18 10.40 -18.38
C MET A 1 -20.79 10.48 -17.78
N LEU A 2 -19.85 11.17 -18.43
CA LEU A 2 -18.51 11.39 -17.87
C LEU A 2 -18.69 12.44 -16.79
N THR A 3 -18.61 12.04 -15.52
CA THR A 3 -18.59 12.98 -14.40
C THR A 3 -17.23 13.65 -14.39
N GLU A 4 -17.18 14.95 -14.67
CA GLU A 4 -15.98 15.76 -14.44
C GLU A 4 -15.73 15.89 -12.94
N ALA A 5 -14.46 15.98 -12.55
CA ALA A 5 -14.10 16.19 -11.16
C ALA A 5 -14.60 17.57 -10.68
N VAL A 6 -15.28 17.60 -9.52
CA VAL A 6 -15.80 18.84 -8.93
C VAL A 6 -14.65 19.78 -8.54
N THR A 7 -13.56 19.23 -8.02
CA THR A 7 -12.35 19.96 -7.63
C THR A 7 -11.12 19.09 -7.86
N THR A 8 -9.99 19.71 -8.18
CA THR A 8 -8.71 19.02 -8.34
C THR A 8 -7.58 19.79 -7.65
N GLU A 9 -6.56 19.04 -7.24
CA GLU A 9 -5.28 19.53 -6.72
C GLU A 9 -4.17 18.64 -7.27
N ASN A 10 -3.02 19.25 -7.57
CA ASN A 10 -1.84 18.49 -7.99
C ASN A 10 -1.14 17.94 -6.75
N ILE A 11 -0.78 16.65 -6.81
CA ILE A 11 0.05 15.98 -5.81
C ILE A 11 1.50 15.95 -6.30
N GLY A 12 2.44 16.03 -5.36
CA GLY A 12 3.87 15.99 -5.65
C GLY A 12 4.29 14.69 -6.34
N LEU A 13 5.35 14.76 -7.15
CA LEU A 13 5.98 13.61 -7.76
C LEU A 13 7.50 13.79 -7.67
N TRP A 14 8.18 12.80 -7.12
CA TRP A 14 9.63 12.77 -7.05
C TRP A 14 10.17 11.61 -7.89
N THR A 15 11.22 11.89 -8.66
CA THR A 15 11.89 10.91 -9.53
C THR A 15 13.39 10.90 -9.19
N PRO A 16 13.81 10.26 -8.10
CA PRO A 16 15.20 10.31 -7.64
C PRO A 16 16.16 9.65 -8.65
N GLU A 17 15.69 8.63 -9.38
CA GLU A 17 16.44 7.88 -10.38
C GLU A 17 15.51 7.42 -11.52
N THR A 18 16.09 6.97 -12.63
CA THR A 18 15.33 6.40 -13.75
C THR A 18 14.54 5.17 -13.29
N GLY A 19 13.22 5.18 -13.49
CA GLY A 19 12.33 4.09 -13.07
C GLY A 19 11.83 4.19 -11.63
N TYR A 20 12.30 5.20 -10.87
CA TYR A 20 11.86 5.45 -9.49
C TYR A 20 10.85 6.59 -9.48
N TYR A 21 9.68 6.33 -8.92
CA TYR A 21 8.58 7.28 -8.82
C TYR A 21 8.02 7.24 -7.40
N GLU A 22 8.11 8.38 -6.72
CA GLU A 22 7.76 8.51 -5.30
C GLU A 22 6.73 9.62 -5.05
N GLN A 23 5.94 9.42 -4.01
CA GLN A 23 4.92 10.35 -3.51
C GLN A 23 4.95 10.44 -1.99
N SER A 24 4.14 11.34 -1.46
CA SER A 24 3.99 11.60 -0.03
C SER A 24 2.53 11.47 0.37
N THR A 25 2.25 10.60 1.35
CA THR A 25 0.91 10.50 1.93
C THR A 25 0.51 11.79 2.65
N THR A 26 1.46 12.51 3.26
CA THR A 26 1.24 13.83 3.87
C THR A 26 0.77 14.86 2.82
N ASP A 27 1.42 14.90 1.65
CA ASP A 27 1.04 15.81 0.58
C ASP A 27 -0.31 15.42 -0.06
N ILE A 28 -0.51 14.14 -0.36
CA ILE A 28 -1.76 13.61 -0.91
C ILE A 28 -2.93 13.92 0.01
N TRP A 29 -2.79 13.66 1.31
CA TRP A 29 -3.85 13.91 2.29
C TRP A 29 -4.19 15.40 2.39
N ARG A 30 -3.17 16.27 2.41
CA ARG A 30 -3.35 17.73 2.36
C ARG A 30 -4.17 18.15 1.13
N CYS A 31 -3.82 17.64 -0.04
CA CYS A 31 -4.53 17.92 -1.29
C CYS A 31 -5.98 17.42 -1.26
N ILE A 32 -6.23 16.23 -0.72
CA ILE A 32 -7.58 15.69 -0.52
C ILE A 32 -8.41 16.62 0.39
N CYS A 33 -7.87 17.04 1.54
CA CYS A 33 -8.56 17.96 2.43
C CYS A 33 -8.93 19.28 1.75
N VAL A 34 -8.03 19.85 0.95
CA VAL A 34 -8.28 21.07 0.17
C VAL A 34 -9.39 20.86 -0.85
N CYS A 35 -9.36 19.77 -1.61
CA CYS A 35 -10.41 19.41 -2.57
C CYS A 35 -11.78 19.27 -1.90
N VAL A 36 -11.87 18.51 -0.81
CA VAL A 36 -13.14 18.30 -0.08
C VAL A 36 -13.71 19.62 0.45
N GLN A 37 -12.88 20.47 1.07
CA GLN A 37 -13.32 21.78 1.57
C GLN A 37 -13.78 22.70 0.43
N ARG A 38 -13.07 22.70 -0.70
CA ARG A 38 -13.45 23.46 -1.89
C ARG A 38 -14.77 22.96 -2.49
N ALA A 39 -14.96 21.65 -2.60
CA ALA A 39 -16.19 21.07 -3.14
C ALA A 39 -17.41 21.43 -2.28
N LEU A 40 -17.28 21.35 -0.96
CA LEU A 40 -18.35 21.74 -0.03
C LEU A 40 -18.68 23.23 -0.12
N SER A 41 -17.66 24.09 -0.15
CA SER A 41 -17.85 25.55 -0.20
C SER A 41 -18.42 26.04 -1.53
N GLN A 42 -17.97 25.51 -2.68
CA GLN A 42 -18.45 25.90 -4.01
C GLN A 42 -19.93 25.59 -4.25
N HIS A 43 -20.44 24.56 -3.57
CA HIS A 43 -21.83 24.12 -3.70
C HIS A 43 -22.69 24.44 -2.46
N ASN A 44 -22.16 25.22 -1.51
CA ASN A 44 -22.82 25.56 -0.25
C ASN A 44 -23.42 24.33 0.48
N ILE A 45 -22.71 23.20 0.45
CA ILE A 45 -23.16 21.95 1.09
C ILE A 45 -22.81 22.02 2.58
N ASP A 46 -23.82 21.80 3.44
CA ASP A 46 -23.60 21.62 4.87
C ASP A 46 -22.85 20.30 5.13
N PRO A 47 -21.63 20.33 5.70
CA PRO A 47 -20.87 19.13 6.01
C PRO A 47 -21.64 18.12 6.88
N GLY A 48 -22.56 18.58 7.74
CA GLY A 48 -23.39 17.72 8.59
C GLY A 48 -24.39 16.85 7.81
N THR A 49 -24.60 17.14 6.54
CA THR A 49 -25.46 16.34 5.66
C THR A 49 -24.73 15.18 4.98
N ILE A 50 -23.38 15.18 4.98
CA ILE A 50 -22.57 14.12 4.40
C ILE A 50 -22.64 12.87 5.29
N ARG A 51 -23.10 11.75 4.71
CA ARG A 51 -23.32 10.49 5.44
C ARG A 51 -22.23 9.45 5.24
N GLY A 52 -21.34 9.66 4.29
CA GLY A 52 -20.27 8.74 3.96
C GLY A 52 -19.22 9.36 3.06
N ILE A 53 -18.02 8.81 3.11
CA ILE A 53 -16.86 9.18 2.29
C ILE A 53 -16.25 7.87 1.81
N GLY A 54 -15.95 7.78 0.52
CA GLY A 54 -15.18 6.70 -0.09
C GLY A 54 -13.87 7.25 -0.63
N PHE A 55 -12.84 6.41 -0.63
CA PHE A 55 -11.55 6.73 -1.21
C PHE A 55 -11.23 5.70 -2.29
N ASP A 56 -10.80 6.17 -3.45
CA ASP A 56 -10.13 5.36 -4.45
C ASP A 56 -8.76 5.98 -4.74
N ALA A 57 -7.78 5.13 -5.06
CA ALA A 57 -6.43 5.57 -5.35
C ALA A 57 -5.77 4.61 -6.35
N THR A 58 -4.65 5.05 -6.90
CA THR A 58 -3.74 4.13 -7.61
C THR A 58 -3.21 3.07 -6.65
N CYS A 59 -2.93 1.86 -7.14
CA CYS A 59 -2.32 0.77 -6.36
C CYS A 59 -0.82 1.00 -6.08
N SER A 60 -0.53 2.08 -5.37
CA SER A 60 0.81 2.49 -4.95
C SER A 60 1.06 2.02 -3.52
N LEU A 61 2.29 1.60 -3.21
CA LEU A 61 2.65 1.10 -1.89
C LEU A 61 2.96 2.27 -0.96
N ALA A 62 2.20 2.42 0.13
CA ALA A 62 2.47 3.38 1.20
C ALA A 62 3.11 2.70 2.42
N VAL A 63 4.11 3.35 3.01
CA VAL A 63 4.93 2.81 4.11
C VAL A 63 4.87 3.71 5.34
N PHE A 64 4.55 3.12 6.48
CA PHE A 64 4.48 3.82 7.78
C PHE A 64 5.24 3.05 8.84
N ALA A 65 5.61 3.74 9.91
CA ALA A 65 6.17 3.10 11.09
C ALA A 65 5.05 2.44 11.89
N HIS A 66 5.19 1.17 12.24
CA HIS A 66 4.14 0.41 12.94
C HIS A 66 3.95 0.85 14.41
N ASP A 67 4.89 1.63 14.94
CA ASP A 67 4.94 2.08 16.34
C ASP A 67 4.45 3.53 16.50
N THR A 68 4.65 4.39 15.50
CA THR A 68 4.30 5.83 15.57
C THR A 68 3.29 6.30 14.53
N ASP A 69 2.94 5.47 13.55
CA ASP A 69 2.16 5.86 12.35
C ASP A 69 2.82 6.97 11.50
N GLU A 70 4.10 7.26 11.73
CA GLU A 70 4.82 8.26 10.95
C GLU A 70 5.21 7.71 9.56
N PRO A 71 5.20 8.55 8.52
CA PRO A 71 5.70 8.19 7.19
C PRO A 71 7.15 7.70 7.23
N VAL A 72 7.41 6.52 6.65
CA VAL A 72 8.79 6.00 6.51
C VAL A 72 9.30 6.29 5.10
N CYS A 73 10.46 6.96 5.01
CA CYS A 73 11.08 7.30 3.73
C CYS A 73 11.42 6.03 2.92
N VAL A 74 11.00 6.00 1.66
CA VAL A 74 11.28 4.90 0.71
C VAL A 74 12.41 5.23 -0.26
N THR A 75 13.00 6.42 -0.15
CA THR A 75 14.10 6.87 -1.01
C THR A 75 15.45 6.31 -0.54
N GLY A 76 16.02 5.41 -1.32
CA GLY A 76 17.39 4.93 -1.11
C GLY A 76 18.47 5.97 -1.50
N PRO A 77 19.76 5.68 -1.20
CA PRO A 77 20.25 4.54 -0.45
C PRO A 77 20.19 4.74 1.08
N ASN A 78 19.98 5.96 1.57
CA ASN A 78 20.08 6.26 3.00
C ASN A 78 18.74 6.18 3.74
N PHE A 79 17.59 6.20 3.04
CA PHE A 79 16.25 6.13 3.63
C PHE A 79 15.98 7.18 4.70
N VAL A 80 16.65 8.34 4.57
CA VAL A 80 16.48 9.48 5.46
C VAL A 80 15.39 10.38 4.89
N ASN A 81 14.45 10.79 5.74
CA ASN A 81 13.44 11.74 5.37
C ASN A 81 14.07 13.15 5.23
N ASP A 82 13.87 13.79 4.09
CA ASP A 82 14.37 15.13 3.75
C ASP A 82 13.35 16.24 4.06
N GLY A 83 12.27 15.90 4.77
CA GLY A 83 11.17 16.80 5.12
C GLY A 83 10.01 16.75 4.13
N ASN A 84 10.06 15.90 3.10
CA ASN A 84 8.96 15.73 2.14
C ASN A 84 8.10 14.48 2.40
N ASP A 85 8.43 13.66 3.41
CA ASP A 85 7.70 12.43 3.74
C ASP A 85 7.48 11.52 2.51
N ARG A 86 8.54 11.30 1.72
CA ARG A 86 8.49 10.45 0.53
C ARG A 86 8.34 8.98 0.93
N ASN A 87 7.11 8.58 1.23
CA ASN A 87 6.75 7.29 1.81
C ASN A 87 5.84 6.43 0.91
N VAL A 88 5.65 6.84 -0.34
CA VAL A 88 4.86 6.11 -1.34
C VAL A 88 5.74 5.70 -2.51
N ILE A 89 5.76 4.41 -2.85
CA ILE A 89 6.32 3.90 -4.11
C ILE A 89 5.18 3.76 -5.12
N LEU A 90 5.20 4.55 -6.19
CA LEU A 90 4.07 4.62 -7.14
C LEU A 90 3.85 3.28 -7.87
N TRP A 91 2.63 3.06 -8.35
CA TRP A 91 2.26 1.92 -9.19
C TRP A 91 3.20 1.75 -10.40
N LEU A 92 3.57 2.85 -11.09
CA LEU A 92 4.45 2.85 -12.26
C LEU A 92 5.97 2.74 -11.95
N ASP A 93 6.32 2.56 -10.68
CA ASP A 93 7.71 2.38 -10.25
C ASP A 93 8.24 0.99 -10.62
N HIS A 94 9.40 0.97 -11.28
CA HIS A 94 10.05 -0.23 -11.81
C HIS A 94 11.37 -0.53 -11.08
N ARG A 95 11.56 -0.05 -9.85
CA ARG A 95 12.76 -0.38 -9.03
C ARG A 95 12.93 -1.88 -8.69
N PRO A 96 11.88 -2.70 -8.46
CA PRO A 96 12.07 -4.05 -7.94
C PRO A 96 12.26 -5.09 -9.06
N VAL A 97 13.18 -4.84 -10.01
CA VAL A 97 13.38 -5.74 -11.18
C VAL A 97 13.87 -7.12 -10.73
N GLU A 98 14.90 -7.16 -9.88
CA GLU A 98 15.54 -8.40 -9.42
C GLU A 98 14.62 -9.17 -8.47
N GLU A 99 13.90 -8.45 -7.62
CA GLU A 99 12.91 -9.00 -6.70
C GLU A 99 11.72 -9.61 -7.45
N THR A 100 11.24 -8.94 -8.50
CA THR A 100 10.17 -9.48 -9.35
C THR A 100 10.62 -10.76 -10.04
N ALA A 101 11.86 -10.81 -10.55
CA ALA A 101 12.42 -12.02 -11.13
C ALA A 101 12.53 -13.16 -10.10
N THR A 102 12.99 -12.83 -8.88
CA THR A 102 13.12 -13.76 -7.76
C THR A 102 11.76 -14.37 -7.38
N ILE A 103 10.75 -13.52 -7.17
CA ILE A 103 9.39 -13.96 -6.85
C ILE A 103 8.84 -14.89 -7.94
N ASN A 104 8.96 -14.50 -9.20
CA ASN A 104 8.43 -15.29 -10.31
C ASN A 104 9.17 -16.61 -10.54
N SER A 105 10.46 -16.68 -10.19
CA SER A 105 11.24 -17.94 -10.26
C SER A 105 10.78 -18.99 -9.26
N THR A 106 9.99 -18.61 -8.25
CA THR A 106 9.47 -19.56 -7.27
C THR A 106 8.43 -20.51 -7.83
N GLU A 107 7.78 -20.15 -8.94
CA GLU A 107 6.62 -20.86 -9.51
C GLU A 107 5.56 -21.19 -8.44
N HIS A 108 5.44 -20.33 -7.42
CA HIS A 108 4.57 -20.59 -6.29
C HIS A 108 3.10 -20.67 -6.72
N ASN A 109 2.33 -21.53 -6.05
CA ASN A 109 0.94 -21.81 -6.41
C ASN A 109 0.09 -20.53 -6.50
N LEU A 110 0.32 -19.60 -5.58
CA LEU A 110 -0.31 -18.28 -5.50
C LEU A 110 -0.23 -17.49 -6.81
N LEU A 111 0.84 -17.65 -7.59
CA LEU A 111 1.04 -16.86 -8.80
C LEU A 111 -0.07 -17.08 -9.84
N ARG A 112 -0.80 -18.20 -9.79
CA ARG A 112 -1.99 -18.44 -10.63
C ARG A 112 -3.05 -17.34 -10.50
N TYR A 113 -3.16 -16.73 -9.32
CA TYR A 113 -4.18 -15.70 -9.02
C TYR A 113 -3.81 -14.31 -9.55
N VAL A 114 -2.56 -14.11 -9.94
CA VAL A 114 -2.06 -12.86 -10.54
C VAL A 114 -1.70 -13.04 -12.03
N GLY A 115 -2.23 -14.06 -12.69
CA GLY A 115 -1.99 -14.32 -14.11
C GLY A 115 -0.72 -15.12 -14.41
N GLY A 116 -0.24 -15.90 -13.44
CA GLY A 116 0.93 -16.79 -13.55
C GLY A 116 2.26 -16.16 -13.15
N LYS A 117 2.33 -14.84 -13.06
CA LYS A 117 3.51 -14.09 -12.62
C LYS A 117 3.10 -12.76 -11.97
N MET A 118 3.77 -12.36 -10.90
CA MET A 118 3.62 -11.01 -10.36
C MET A 118 4.21 -9.97 -11.31
N SER A 119 3.51 -8.85 -11.46
CA SER A 119 4.00 -7.66 -12.15
C SER A 119 5.00 -6.91 -11.26
N ILE A 120 5.97 -6.23 -11.86
CA ILE A 120 6.89 -5.32 -11.17
C ILE A 120 6.17 -4.17 -10.46
N GLU A 121 4.98 -3.83 -10.94
CA GLU A 121 4.13 -2.75 -10.44
C GLU A 121 3.31 -3.15 -9.19
N MET A 122 3.27 -4.45 -8.87
CA MET A 122 2.61 -4.97 -7.65
C MET A 122 3.45 -4.68 -6.39
N GLU A 123 2.83 -4.83 -5.24
CA GLU A 123 3.39 -4.32 -3.99
C GLU A 123 4.40 -5.26 -3.35
N ILE A 124 4.20 -6.58 -3.43
CA ILE A 124 5.12 -7.56 -2.84
C ILE A 124 6.56 -7.43 -3.41
N PRO A 125 6.78 -7.28 -4.73
CA PRO A 125 8.12 -6.97 -5.24
C PRO A 125 8.74 -5.70 -4.63
N LYS A 126 7.94 -4.64 -4.45
CA LYS A 126 8.39 -3.37 -3.85
C LYS A 126 8.74 -3.54 -2.37
N VAL A 127 7.96 -4.32 -1.62
CA VAL A 127 8.26 -4.69 -0.23
C VAL A 127 9.55 -5.50 -0.13
N LEU A 128 9.76 -6.47 -1.03
CA LEU A 128 11.01 -7.23 -1.08
C LEU A 128 12.21 -6.34 -1.43
N TRP A 129 12.03 -5.36 -2.33
CA TRP A 129 13.09 -4.41 -2.66
C TRP A 129 13.45 -3.57 -1.44
N LEU A 130 12.46 -3.09 -0.69
CA LEU A 130 12.69 -2.41 0.58
C LEU A 130 13.43 -3.31 1.57
N LYS A 131 13.08 -4.60 1.69
CA LYS A 131 13.80 -5.54 2.57
C LYS A 131 15.29 -5.66 2.20
N ASN A 132 15.60 -5.67 0.90
CA ASN A 132 16.96 -5.87 0.40
C ASN A 132 17.83 -4.61 0.47
N HIS A 133 17.22 -3.42 0.39
CA HIS A 133 17.95 -2.16 0.26
C HIS A 133 17.89 -1.27 1.51
N MET A 134 16.82 -1.38 2.31
CA MET A 134 16.64 -0.60 3.54
C MET A 134 17.44 -1.20 4.70
N PRO A 135 17.98 -0.38 5.62
CA PRO A 135 18.55 -0.89 6.87
C PRO A 135 17.56 -1.79 7.61
N ALA A 136 18.03 -2.92 8.13
CA ALA A 136 17.17 -3.98 8.67
C ALA A 136 16.28 -3.46 9.82
N GLU A 137 16.86 -2.64 10.70
CA GLU A 137 16.15 -2.02 11.82
C GLU A 137 15.06 -1.03 11.38
N LEU A 138 15.25 -0.38 10.24
CA LEU A 138 14.24 0.50 9.67
C LEU A 138 13.14 -0.33 9.00
N PHE A 139 13.50 -1.35 8.23
CA PHE A 139 12.52 -2.25 7.62
C PHE A 139 11.65 -2.91 8.68
N ASP A 140 12.21 -3.42 9.77
CA ASP A 140 11.48 -4.08 10.85
C ASP A 140 10.43 -3.16 11.49
N ARG A 141 10.65 -1.84 11.47
CA ARG A 141 9.68 -0.84 11.93
C ARG A 141 8.58 -0.53 10.91
N CYS A 142 8.70 -0.95 9.65
CA CYS A 142 7.71 -0.66 8.60
C CYS A 142 6.45 -1.51 8.70
N LYS A 143 5.31 -0.91 8.39
CA LYS A 143 4.07 -1.55 7.97
C LYS A 143 3.63 -0.99 6.62
N PHE A 144 2.88 -1.81 5.88
CA PHE A 144 2.63 -1.62 4.45
C PHE A 144 1.13 -1.55 4.15
N TYR A 145 0.78 -0.66 3.24
CA TYR A 145 -0.59 -0.44 2.77
C TYR A 145 -0.59 -0.24 1.26
N ASP A 146 -1.67 -0.67 0.62
CA ASP A 146 -2.05 -0.03 -0.64
C ASP A 146 -2.53 1.40 -0.35
N LEU A 147 -2.30 2.32 -1.28
CA LEU A 147 -2.60 3.74 -1.06
C LEU A 147 -4.08 3.98 -0.71
N ALA A 148 -5.02 3.22 -1.26
CA ALA A 148 -6.43 3.34 -0.88
C ALA A 148 -6.65 2.98 0.61
N ASP A 149 -6.05 1.88 1.06
CA ASP A 149 -6.08 1.46 2.47
C ASP A 149 -5.36 2.47 3.38
N ALA A 150 -4.27 3.08 2.92
CA ALA A 150 -3.59 4.13 3.67
C ALA A 150 -4.49 5.35 3.89
N LEU A 151 -5.26 5.77 2.87
CA LEU A 151 -6.19 6.89 2.99
C LEU A 151 -7.32 6.60 3.97
N THR A 152 -7.87 5.39 3.96
CA THR A 152 -8.90 4.99 4.94
C THR A 152 -8.31 4.91 6.35
N HIS A 153 -7.07 4.44 6.51
CA HIS A 153 -6.34 4.45 7.78
C HIS A 153 -6.14 5.88 8.30
N ILE A 154 -5.63 6.81 7.47
CA ILE A 154 -5.46 8.22 7.85
C ILE A 154 -6.79 8.86 8.26
N ALA A 155 -7.88 8.53 7.56
CA ALA A 155 -9.20 9.09 7.82
C ALA A 155 -9.86 8.57 9.11
N THR A 156 -9.53 7.34 9.55
CA THR A 156 -10.31 6.63 10.58
C THR A 156 -9.48 6.11 11.77
N GLY A 157 -8.16 6.02 11.62
CA GLY A 157 -7.26 5.31 12.55
C GLY A 157 -7.41 3.79 12.54
N ASN A 158 -8.25 3.22 11.66
CA ASN A 158 -8.51 1.79 11.61
C ASN A 158 -7.45 1.06 10.77
N GLU A 159 -7.13 -0.17 11.16
CA GLU A 159 -6.20 -1.08 10.48
C GLU A 159 -6.88 -2.02 9.49
N SER A 160 -8.12 -1.75 9.12
CA SER A 160 -8.83 -2.58 8.14
C SER A 160 -8.16 -2.49 6.76
N ARG A 161 -8.35 -3.53 5.94
CA ARG A 161 -7.85 -3.57 4.55
C ARG A 161 -8.97 -3.92 3.58
N SER A 162 -8.88 -3.40 2.36
CA SER A 162 -9.77 -3.75 1.26
C SER A 162 -9.42 -5.13 0.68
N TYR A 163 -10.43 -5.94 0.41
CA TYR A 163 -10.26 -7.14 -0.41
C TYR A 163 -9.81 -6.80 -1.83
N CYS A 164 -10.18 -5.63 -2.37
CA CYS A 164 -9.78 -5.21 -3.72
C CYS A 164 -8.25 -5.14 -3.83
N SER A 165 -7.62 -4.37 -2.96
CA SER A 165 -6.17 -4.14 -2.97
C SER A 165 -5.40 -5.42 -2.63
N THR A 166 -5.77 -6.07 -1.53
CA THR A 166 -5.02 -7.24 -1.01
C THR A 166 -5.04 -8.41 -1.99
N VAL A 167 -6.19 -8.73 -2.59
CA VAL A 167 -6.33 -9.83 -3.56
C VAL A 167 -5.66 -9.49 -4.89
N CYS A 168 -5.89 -8.28 -5.42
CA CYS A 168 -5.44 -7.96 -6.77
C CYS A 168 -3.95 -7.62 -6.86
N LYS A 169 -3.34 -7.10 -5.79
CA LYS A 169 -2.00 -6.47 -5.84
C LYS A 169 -1.00 -7.02 -4.83
N GLN A 170 -1.46 -7.68 -3.77
CA GLN A 170 -0.61 -8.20 -2.70
C GLN A 170 -0.53 -9.72 -2.67
N GLY A 171 -1.26 -10.43 -3.54
CA GLY A 171 -1.24 -11.90 -3.59
C GLY A 171 -2.04 -12.55 -2.46
N PHE A 172 -2.97 -11.84 -1.85
CA PHE A 172 -3.87 -12.44 -0.85
C PHE A 172 -4.83 -13.44 -1.50
N VAL A 173 -4.93 -14.66 -0.97
CA VAL A 173 -5.83 -15.70 -1.47
C VAL A 173 -6.96 -15.89 -0.45
N PRO A 174 -8.21 -15.44 -0.71
CA PRO A 174 -9.28 -15.45 0.29
C PRO A 174 -9.48 -16.79 1.00
N VAL A 175 -9.87 -16.73 2.28
CA VAL A 175 -10.08 -17.92 3.11
C VAL A 175 -11.12 -18.84 2.45
N GLY A 176 -10.80 -20.13 2.37
CA GLY A 176 -11.62 -21.15 1.71
C GLY A 176 -11.33 -21.35 0.22
N VAL A 177 -10.50 -20.50 -0.40
CA VAL A 177 -10.03 -20.67 -1.79
C VAL A 177 -8.72 -21.48 -1.80
N ASP A 178 -8.67 -22.58 -2.57
CA ASP A 178 -7.52 -23.51 -2.69
C ASP A 178 -6.87 -23.89 -1.34
N GLY A 179 -7.67 -24.06 -0.29
CA GLY A 179 -7.19 -24.43 1.04
C GLY A 179 -6.56 -23.30 1.85
N SER A 180 -6.68 -22.05 1.39
CA SER A 180 -6.24 -20.87 2.16
C SER A 180 -6.99 -20.78 3.49
N VAL A 181 -6.24 -20.72 4.59
CA VAL A 181 -6.77 -20.63 5.96
C VAL A 181 -6.66 -19.22 6.53
N LYS A 182 -5.57 -18.51 6.20
CA LYS A 182 -5.24 -17.18 6.73
C LYS A 182 -5.41 -16.05 5.71
N GLY A 183 -5.67 -16.37 4.45
CA GLY A 183 -5.57 -15.40 3.37
C GLY A 183 -4.15 -15.28 2.82
N TRP A 184 -3.27 -14.76 3.67
CA TRP A 184 -1.83 -14.70 3.46
C TRP A 184 -1.19 -16.10 3.45
N GLN A 185 -0.25 -16.32 2.54
CA GLN A 185 0.43 -17.61 2.33
C GLN A 185 1.82 -17.59 2.99
N GLU A 186 1.94 -18.20 4.17
CA GLU A 186 3.17 -18.20 4.98
C GLU A 186 4.37 -18.78 4.22
N ASP A 187 4.17 -19.90 3.53
CA ASP A 187 5.17 -20.57 2.70
C ASP A 187 5.64 -19.72 1.52
N PHE A 188 4.75 -18.93 0.91
CA PHE A 188 5.13 -17.97 -0.13
C PHE A 188 6.09 -16.91 0.41
N TYR A 189 5.74 -16.26 1.53
CA TYR A 189 6.54 -15.20 2.15
C TYR A 189 7.91 -15.73 2.60
N GLU A 190 7.96 -16.92 3.20
CA GLU A 190 9.23 -17.58 3.55
C GLU A 190 10.09 -17.84 2.31
N LYS A 191 9.49 -18.36 1.22
CA LYS A 191 10.20 -18.72 0.00
C LYS A 191 10.83 -17.51 -0.71
N ILE A 192 10.20 -16.34 -0.64
CA ILE A 192 10.69 -15.11 -1.29
C ILE A 192 11.60 -14.26 -0.39
N GLY A 193 11.83 -14.67 0.86
CA GLY A 193 12.67 -13.92 1.79
C GLY A 193 11.96 -12.83 2.61
N LEU A 194 10.63 -12.86 2.68
CA LEU A 194 9.79 -11.98 3.50
C LEU A 194 9.17 -12.69 4.71
N GLY A 195 9.79 -13.78 5.18
CA GLY A 195 9.29 -14.58 6.30
C GLY A 195 9.11 -13.78 7.59
N ASP A 196 9.84 -12.69 7.79
CA ASP A 196 9.67 -11.79 8.94
C ASP A 196 8.32 -11.08 8.97
N LEU A 197 7.65 -10.91 7.82
CA LEU A 197 6.31 -10.34 7.74
C LEU A 197 5.21 -11.33 8.13
N THR A 198 5.50 -12.63 8.22
CA THR A 198 4.52 -13.64 8.65
C THR A 198 4.25 -13.61 10.16
N LYS A 199 5.21 -13.07 10.92
CA LYS A 199 5.16 -12.96 12.38
C LYS A 199 3.96 -12.14 12.84
N ASP A 200 3.51 -12.41 14.06
CA ASP A 200 2.39 -11.72 14.69
C ASP A 200 1.12 -11.67 13.81
N ASN A 201 0.86 -12.77 13.09
CA ASN A 201 -0.26 -12.91 12.16
C ASN A 201 -0.29 -11.84 11.07
N PHE A 202 0.83 -11.59 10.39
CA PHE A 202 0.92 -10.66 9.26
C PHE A 202 0.56 -9.21 9.61
N LYS A 203 0.72 -8.79 10.87
CA LYS A 203 0.30 -7.46 11.34
C LYS A 203 0.85 -6.31 10.49
N ARG A 204 2.11 -6.43 10.04
CA ARG A 204 2.78 -5.43 9.17
C ARG A 204 2.22 -5.37 7.74
N MET A 205 1.48 -6.39 7.30
CA MET A 205 0.77 -6.45 6.01
C MET A 205 -0.74 -6.22 6.14
N GLY A 206 -1.23 -5.80 7.32
CA GLY A 206 -2.65 -5.60 7.57
C GLY A 206 -3.37 -6.79 8.19
N GLY A 207 -2.65 -7.84 8.59
CA GLY A 207 -3.16 -8.87 9.50
C GLY A 207 -3.96 -10.00 8.86
N VAL A 208 -4.28 -11.02 9.67
CA VAL A 208 -5.24 -12.07 9.32
C VAL A 208 -6.66 -11.62 9.69
N ASP A 209 -7.58 -11.73 8.73
CA ASP A 209 -8.98 -11.32 8.88
C ASP A 209 -9.67 -12.03 10.06
N GLY A 210 -10.32 -11.27 10.92
CA GLY A 210 -11.02 -11.76 12.11
C GLY A 210 -10.10 -12.15 13.28
N VAL A 211 -8.77 -12.01 13.15
CA VAL A 211 -7.80 -12.33 14.21
C VAL A 211 -7.16 -11.07 14.78
N VAL A 212 -6.44 -10.33 13.94
CA VAL A 212 -5.74 -9.08 14.32
C VAL A 212 -6.12 -7.89 13.44
N SER A 213 -6.99 -8.11 12.45
CA SER A 213 -7.50 -7.09 11.54
C SER A 213 -8.89 -7.49 11.01
N ARG A 214 -9.51 -6.58 10.26
CA ARG A 214 -10.79 -6.80 9.59
C ARG A 214 -10.67 -6.41 8.12
N PHE A 215 -11.13 -7.28 7.24
CA PHE A 215 -11.15 -7.01 5.81
C PHE A 215 -12.55 -6.54 5.40
N ILE A 216 -12.59 -5.53 4.52
CA ILE A 216 -13.83 -4.93 4.03
C ILE A 216 -13.93 -5.05 2.51
N LEU A 217 -15.16 -5.23 2.04
CA LEU A 217 -15.49 -5.01 0.64
C LEU A 217 -15.79 -3.52 0.50
N GLU A 218 -15.00 -2.83 -0.31
CA GLU A 218 -15.28 -1.44 -0.73
C GLU A 218 -16.50 -1.37 -1.65
#